data_AF-A0A5N6WJY9-F1
#
_entry.id   AF-A0A5N6WJY9-F1
#
_cell.length_a   1.000
_cell.length_b   1.000
_cell.length_c   1.000
_cell.angle_alpha   90.00
_cell.angle_beta   90.00
_cell.angle_gamma   90.00
#
_symmetry.space_group_name_H-M   'P 1'
#
loop_
_entity.id
_entity.type
_entity.pdbx_description
1 polymer ?
#
loop_
_entity_poly.entity_id
_entity_poly.type
_entity_poly.pdbx_seq_one_letter_code
_entity_poly.pdbx_strand_id
1 'polypeptide(L)'
;MVVLLDHPALGLTGHLVLKLFDRRFAAQLRKDHKLNPWTPEIERQYHDFILDGSASEFITRLNTDSKMAEEEGYTWNDSQSEAYLHDQMQDLYETEVEAYHTLKDIQGKSIPQLFACLTVPSSSSSQEPSVNRYIDVPGVLLQYIDGFLLTDVAAHAPREVWQSICEDAIQIVKLIGDKGILNEDVKTRNFIVQEYPGRKFKVFMIDFALCNFRSEYEDETDWWKWKAIQDEEGAVGYLMQKYLHGGFVYRRSARYTQLDREFKGEDVN
;
A
#
# COMPACT_ATOMS: atom_id res chain seq x y z
N MET A 1 3.00 -9.27 -8.90
CA MET A 1 3.17 -10.39 -9.84
C MET A 1 3.37 -11.68 -9.06
N VAL A 2 2.71 -12.79 -9.40
CA VAL A 2 3.01 -14.09 -8.78
C VAL A 2 4.21 -14.71 -9.49
N VAL A 3 5.20 -15.15 -8.73
CA VAL A 3 6.42 -15.81 -9.21
C VAL A 3 6.55 -17.19 -8.57
N LEU A 4 7.01 -18.17 -9.32
CA LEU A 4 7.38 -19.48 -8.80
C LEU A 4 8.88 -19.46 -8.50
N LEU A 5 9.25 -19.67 -7.23
CA LEU A 5 10.65 -19.73 -6.81
C LEU A 5 10.95 -21.11 -6.26
N ASP A 6 12.04 -21.71 -6.72
CA ASP A 6 12.61 -22.94 -6.17
C ASP A 6 14.05 -22.64 -5.76
N HIS A 7 14.22 -22.16 -4.53
CA HIS A 7 15.52 -21.86 -3.96
C HIS A 7 15.64 -22.46 -2.54
N PRO A 8 15.84 -23.78 -2.42
CA PRO A 8 15.85 -24.50 -1.15
C PRO A 8 16.86 -23.96 -0.14
N ALA A 9 18.00 -23.44 -0.60
CA ALA A 9 19.03 -22.86 0.26
C ALA A 9 18.59 -21.59 1.01
N LEU A 10 17.54 -20.91 0.51
CA LEU A 10 16.92 -19.75 1.18
C LEU A 10 15.63 -20.13 1.90
N GLY A 11 15.24 -21.42 1.89
CA GLY A 11 13.95 -21.88 2.42
C GLY A 11 12.74 -21.38 1.61
N LEU A 12 12.97 -20.83 0.41
CA LEU A 12 11.93 -20.29 -0.45
C LEU A 12 11.57 -21.32 -1.52
N THR A 13 10.40 -21.95 -1.38
CA THR A 13 9.86 -22.89 -2.36
C THR A 13 8.37 -22.59 -2.57
N GLY A 14 7.94 -22.55 -3.84
CA GLY A 14 6.54 -22.36 -4.21
C GLY A 14 6.21 -20.97 -4.76
N HIS A 15 4.91 -20.64 -4.76
CA HIS A 15 4.41 -19.37 -5.26
C HIS A 15 4.68 -18.25 -4.25
N LEU A 16 5.18 -17.12 -4.76
CA LEU A 16 5.45 -15.90 -4.02
C LEU A 16 4.89 -14.71 -4.80
N VAL A 17 4.71 -13.56 -4.13
CA VAL A 17 4.34 -12.32 -4.80
C VAL A 17 5.55 -11.41 -4.86
N LEU A 18 5.98 -11.07 -6.08
CA LEU A 18 6.92 -10.00 -6.35
C LEU A 18 6.13 -8.71 -6.60
N LYS A 19 6.29 -7.71 -5.72
CA LYS A 19 5.78 -6.34 -5.88
C LYS A 19 6.96 -5.44 -6.23
N LEU A 20 6.90 -4.79 -7.39
CA LEU A 20 7.93 -3.85 -7.87
C LEU A 20 7.32 -2.45 -7.89
N PHE A 21 8.09 -1.47 -7.43
CA PHE A 21 7.69 -0.06 -7.42
C PHE A 21 8.33 0.63 -8.62
N ASP A 22 7.83 0.31 -9.82
CA ASP A 22 8.39 0.75 -11.09
C ASP A 22 7.59 1.91 -11.66
N ARG A 23 8.21 3.10 -11.73
CA ARG A 23 7.58 4.34 -12.24
C ARG A 23 7.06 4.21 -13.68
N ARG A 24 7.63 3.31 -14.48
CA ARG A 24 7.21 3.08 -15.87
C ARG A 24 5.81 2.46 -15.94
N PHE A 25 5.40 1.75 -14.88
CA PHE A 25 4.11 1.08 -14.76
C PHE A 25 3.15 1.78 -13.78
N ALA A 26 3.48 2.97 -13.29
CA ALA A 26 2.67 3.74 -12.33
C ALA A 26 1.43 4.40 -12.98
N ALA A 27 0.57 3.60 -13.62
CA ALA A 27 -0.56 4.08 -14.41
C ALA A 27 -1.58 4.90 -13.61
N GLN A 28 -1.83 4.51 -12.35
CA GLN A 28 -2.77 5.23 -11.49
C GLN A 28 -2.22 6.60 -11.08
N LEU A 29 -0.96 6.69 -10.64
CA LEU A 29 -0.31 7.97 -10.34
C LEU A 29 -0.25 8.88 -11.56
N ARG A 30 0.11 8.35 -12.74
CA ARG A 30 0.09 9.13 -13.99
C ARG A 30 -1.29 9.72 -14.26
N LYS A 31 -2.35 8.96 -14.02
CA LYS A 31 -3.73 9.44 -14.18
C LYS A 31 -4.06 10.53 -13.17
N ASP A 32 -3.70 10.34 -11.90
CA ASP A 32 -4.03 11.27 -10.82
C ASP A 32 -3.29 12.61 -10.98
N HIS A 33 -2.02 12.55 -11.38
CA HIS A 33 -1.19 13.73 -11.66
C HIS A 33 -1.32 14.25 -13.11
N LYS A 34 -2.17 13.64 -13.95
CA LYS A 34 -2.39 13.99 -15.37
C LYS A 34 -1.10 14.03 -16.20
N LEU A 35 -0.19 13.10 -15.92
CA LEU A 35 1.09 12.98 -16.62
C LEU A 35 0.93 12.19 -17.92
N ASN A 36 1.88 12.41 -18.85
CA ASN A 36 1.93 11.66 -20.09
C ASN A 36 2.14 10.15 -19.83
N PRO A 37 1.56 9.27 -20.67
CA PRO A 37 1.89 7.85 -20.66
C PRO A 37 3.39 7.66 -20.87
N TRP A 38 3.97 6.70 -20.17
CA TRP A 38 5.38 6.36 -20.37
C TRP A 38 5.64 5.96 -21.83
N THR A 39 6.76 6.43 -22.38
CA THR A 39 7.24 6.02 -23.71
C THR A 39 8.76 5.79 -23.68
N PRO A 40 9.32 5.02 -24.63
CA PRO A 40 10.77 4.89 -24.76
C PRO A 40 11.49 6.23 -24.99
N GLU A 41 10.81 7.22 -25.58
CA GLU A 41 11.34 8.57 -25.76
C GLU A 41 11.52 9.29 -24.42
N ILE A 42 10.48 9.26 -23.59
CA ILE A 42 10.50 9.82 -22.22
C ILE A 42 11.58 9.11 -21.39
N GLU A 43 11.70 7.79 -21.51
CA GLU A 43 12.75 7.05 -20.79
C GLU A 43 14.16 7.51 -21.17
N ARG A 44 14.40 7.79 -22.46
CA ARG A 44 15.70 8.31 -22.91
C ARG A 44 15.95 9.71 -22.37
N GLN A 45 14.96 10.60 -22.45
CA GLN A 45 15.07 11.96 -21.91
C GLN A 45 15.31 11.97 -20.40
N TYR A 46 14.70 11.03 -19.67
CA TYR A 46 14.94 10.85 -18.25
C TYR A 46 16.34 10.30 -17.97
N HIS A 47 16.83 9.36 -18.78
CA HIS A 47 18.21 8.87 -18.66
C HIS A 47 19.25 9.98 -18.86
N ASP A 48 19.07 10.80 -19.90
CA ASP A 48 19.92 11.98 -20.14
C ASP A 48 19.89 12.96 -18.95
N PHE A 49 18.69 13.20 -18.40
CA PHE A 49 18.46 14.05 -17.22
C PHE A 49 19.08 13.50 -15.92
N ILE A 50 19.29 12.19 -15.82
CA ILE A 50 20.04 11.60 -14.71
C ILE A 50 21.55 11.76 -14.96
N LEU A 51 22.01 11.47 -16.17
CA LEU A 51 23.43 11.50 -16.52
C LEU A 51 24.05 12.89 -16.41
N ASP A 52 23.29 13.94 -16.71
CA ASP A 52 23.74 15.33 -16.57
C ASP A 52 23.68 15.87 -15.12
N GLY A 53 23.16 15.08 -14.18
CA GLY A 53 23.05 15.40 -12.76
C GLY A 53 21.79 16.19 -12.37
N SER A 54 20.97 16.61 -13.34
CA SER A 54 19.78 17.44 -13.10
C SER A 54 18.73 16.71 -12.27
N ALA A 55 18.62 15.38 -12.39
CA ALA A 55 17.73 14.56 -11.57
C ALA A 55 18.06 14.68 -10.07
N SER A 56 19.34 14.68 -9.72
CA SER A 56 19.77 14.78 -8.33
C SER A 56 19.45 16.14 -7.74
N GLU A 57 19.66 17.22 -8.50
CA GLU A 57 19.31 18.58 -8.06
C GLU A 57 17.80 18.74 -7.89
N PHE A 58 17.03 18.24 -8.86
CA PHE A 58 15.57 18.30 -8.84
C PHE A 58 14.97 17.55 -7.65
N ILE A 59 15.37 16.30 -7.40
CA ILE A 59 14.87 15.50 -6.27
C ILE A 59 15.28 16.11 -4.94
N THR A 60 16.50 16.65 -4.84
CA THR A 60 16.92 17.36 -3.61
C THR A 60 16.02 18.55 -3.33
N ARG A 61 15.64 19.32 -4.37
CA ARG A 61 14.72 20.44 -4.23
C ARG A 61 13.32 19.99 -3.85
N LEU A 62 12.81 18.95 -4.52
CA LEU A 62 11.52 18.33 -4.23
C LEU A 62 11.40 17.94 -2.75
N ASN A 63 12.44 17.30 -2.21
CA ASN A 63 12.41 16.78 -0.83
C ASN A 63 12.66 17.88 0.23
N THR A 64 13.12 19.05 -0.20
CA THR A 64 13.34 20.21 0.68
C THR A 64 12.13 21.16 0.69
N ASP A 65 11.42 21.27 -0.43
CA ASP A 65 10.26 22.13 -0.60
C ASP A 65 8.99 21.30 -0.83
N SER A 66 8.28 21.02 0.26
CA SER A 66 7.06 20.21 0.25
C SER A 66 5.92 20.77 -0.62
N LYS A 67 5.99 22.05 -1.02
CA LYS A 67 4.97 22.67 -1.87
C LYS A 67 5.34 22.66 -3.35
N MET A 68 6.58 22.28 -3.69
CA MET A 68 7.07 22.33 -5.06
C MET A 68 6.20 21.52 -6.03
N ALA A 69 5.73 20.34 -5.63
CA ALA A 69 4.84 19.53 -6.46
C ALA A 69 3.48 20.21 -6.70
N GLU A 70 2.92 20.88 -5.70
CA GLU A 70 1.64 21.59 -5.81
C GLU A 70 1.76 22.89 -6.63
N GLU A 71 2.85 23.64 -6.43
CA GLU A 71 3.05 24.97 -7.00
C GLU A 71 3.65 24.94 -8.42
N GLU A 72 4.50 23.96 -8.72
CA GLU A 72 5.25 23.88 -9.98
C GLU A 72 4.91 22.65 -10.83
N GLY A 73 4.22 21.65 -10.27
CA GLY A 73 4.03 20.34 -10.89
C GLY A 73 3.41 20.36 -12.30
N TYR A 74 2.54 21.33 -12.59
CA TYR A 74 1.92 21.51 -13.91
C TYR A 74 2.87 22.09 -14.98
N THR A 75 4.05 22.59 -14.57
CA THR A 75 5.07 23.15 -15.48
C THR A 75 6.21 22.19 -15.77
N TRP A 76 6.24 21.04 -15.09
CA TRP A 76 7.30 20.07 -15.24
C TRP A 76 7.33 19.47 -16.64
N ASN A 77 8.55 19.29 -17.16
CA ASN A 77 8.75 18.50 -18.37
C ASN A 77 8.64 17.00 -18.06
N ASP A 78 8.71 16.17 -19.10
CA ASP A 78 8.57 14.72 -18.95
C ASP A 78 9.66 14.13 -18.03
N SER A 79 10.92 14.58 -18.12
CA SER A 79 12.01 14.09 -17.26
C SER A 79 11.83 14.44 -15.78
N GLN A 80 11.39 15.66 -15.47
CA GLN A 80 11.04 16.09 -14.11
C GLN A 80 9.83 15.29 -13.58
N SER A 81 8.84 15.05 -14.43
CA SER A 81 7.68 14.22 -14.10
C SER A 81 8.09 12.77 -13.79
N GLU A 82 9.03 12.19 -14.56
CA GLU A 82 9.57 10.87 -14.27
C GLU A 82 10.40 10.84 -12.98
N ALA A 83 11.16 11.91 -12.69
CA ALA A 83 11.90 12.05 -11.44
C ALA A 83 10.96 12.09 -10.22
N TYR A 84 9.86 12.85 -10.32
CA TYR A 84 8.81 12.88 -9.31
C TYR A 84 8.15 11.51 -9.12
N LEU A 85 7.80 10.81 -10.21
CA LEU A 85 7.26 9.46 -10.11
C LEU A 85 8.25 8.46 -9.52
N HIS A 86 9.55 8.61 -9.78
CA HIS A 86 10.59 7.80 -9.17
C HIS A 86 10.64 7.99 -7.65
N ASP A 87 10.66 9.26 -7.21
CA ASP A 87 10.68 9.63 -5.80
C ASP A 87 9.41 9.12 -5.07
N GLN A 88 8.22 9.33 -5.65
CA GLN A 88 6.97 8.76 -5.14
C GLN A 88 6.99 7.22 -5.07
N MET A 89 7.59 6.52 -6.05
CA MET A 89 7.73 5.06 -5.97
C MET A 89 8.65 4.62 -4.83
N GLN A 90 9.69 5.42 -4.54
CA GLN A 90 10.61 5.17 -3.44
C GLN A 90 9.88 5.33 -2.10
N ASP A 91 9.11 6.40 -1.92
CA ASP A 91 8.31 6.62 -0.70
C ASP A 91 7.32 5.47 -0.47
N LEU A 92 6.54 5.09 -1.50
CA LEU A 92 5.59 3.97 -1.40
C LEU A 92 6.28 2.65 -1.03
N TYR A 93 7.49 2.42 -1.54
CA TYR A 93 8.29 1.25 -1.19
C TYR A 93 8.77 1.30 0.27
N GLU A 94 9.29 2.43 0.71
CA GLU A 94 9.81 2.62 2.07
C GLU A 94 8.68 2.47 3.10
N THR A 95 7.54 3.10 2.87
CA THR A 95 6.33 2.96 3.68
C THR A 95 5.85 1.50 3.77
N GLU A 96 5.79 0.78 2.65
CA GLU A 96 5.39 -0.64 2.65
C GLU A 96 6.37 -1.48 3.48
N VAL A 97 7.67 -1.26 3.33
CA VAL A 97 8.71 -2.00 4.07
C VAL A 97 8.66 -1.68 5.56
N GLU A 98 8.49 -0.42 5.94
CA GLU A 98 8.37 0.00 7.33
C GLU A 98 7.11 -0.59 7.99
N ALA A 99 5.99 -0.63 7.27
CA ALA A 99 4.78 -1.28 7.74
C ALA A 99 5.02 -2.77 8.02
N TYR A 100 5.67 -3.50 7.11
CA TYR A 100 6.02 -4.90 7.36
C TYR A 100 6.96 -5.08 8.56
N HIS A 101 7.96 -4.20 8.73
CA HIS A 101 8.84 -4.26 9.90
C HIS A 101 8.11 -4.01 11.21
N THR A 102 7.20 -3.02 11.23
CA THR A 102 6.36 -2.69 12.39
C THR A 102 5.40 -3.82 12.75
N LEU A 103 4.88 -4.52 11.74
CA LEU A 103 3.90 -5.60 11.87
C LEU A 103 4.52 -7.00 11.94
N LYS A 104 5.81 -7.12 12.28
CA LYS A 104 6.58 -8.37 12.24
C LYS A 104 5.93 -9.55 12.98
N ASP A 105 5.27 -9.31 14.11
CA ASP A 105 4.67 -10.35 14.94
C ASP A 105 3.36 -10.93 14.37
N ILE A 106 2.75 -10.25 13.40
CA ILE A 106 1.49 -10.65 12.75
C ILE A 106 1.67 -11.09 11.29
N GLN A 107 2.89 -11.02 10.76
CA GLN A 107 3.25 -11.60 9.46
C GLN A 107 2.98 -13.10 9.42
N GLY A 108 2.43 -13.58 8.30
CA GLY A 108 1.95 -14.96 8.10
C GLY A 108 0.69 -15.32 8.90
N LYS A 109 0.18 -14.39 9.74
CA LYS A 109 -1.00 -14.59 10.57
C LYS A 109 -2.18 -13.73 10.12
N SER A 110 -1.95 -12.45 9.91
CA SER A 110 -3.00 -11.47 9.56
C SER A 110 -2.62 -10.63 8.34
N ILE A 111 -1.34 -10.65 7.97
CA ILE A 111 -0.79 -10.03 6.76
C ILE A 111 0.21 -11.03 6.13
N PRO A 112 0.53 -10.91 4.83
CA PRO A 112 1.55 -11.74 4.20
C PRO A 112 2.89 -11.68 4.94
N GLN A 113 3.70 -12.73 4.83
CA GLN A 113 5.08 -12.66 5.27
C GLN A 113 5.94 -11.90 4.25
N LEU A 114 6.78 -10.97 4.71
CA LEU A 114 7.86 -10.36 3.93
C LEU A 114 9.08 -11.27 3.98
N PHE A 115 9.49 -11.80 2.84
CA PHE A 115 10.67 -12.67 2.72
C PHE A 115 11.95 -11.89 2.44
N ALA A 116 11.88 -10.90 1.56
CA ALA A 116 13.04 -10.12 1.16
C ALA A 116 12.65 -8.75 0.60
N CYS A 117 13.53 -7.79 0.78
CA CYS A 117 13.61 -6.58 -0.03
C CYS A 117 14.65 -6.81 -1.13
N LEU A 118 14.38 -6.32 -2.34
CA LEU A 118 15.24 -6.52 -3.51
C LEU A 118 15.27 -5.27 -4.38
N THR A 119 16.28 -5.25 -5.24
CA THR A 119 16.46 -4.20 -6.25
C THR A 119 16.64 -4.88 -7.60
N VAL A 120 15.85 -4.47 -8.59
CA VAL A 120 15.99 -4.91 -9.98
C VAL A 120 16.80 -3.83 -10.72
N PRO A 121 18.04 -4.14 -11.16
CA PRO A 121 18.85 -3.19 -11.91
C PRO A 121 18.20 -2.90 -13.27
N SER A 122 18.07 -1.61 -13.62
CA SER A 122 17.41 -1.20 -14.87
C SER A 122 18.38 -1.06 -16.05
N SER A 123 19.70 -1.01 -15.81
CA SER A 123 20.73 -1.00 -16.86
C SER A 123 21.84 -2.04 -16.62
N SER A 124 22.58 -2.37 -17.68
CA SER A 124 23.77 -3.22 -17.57
C SER A 124 24.76 -2.59 -16.58
N SER A 125 25.37 -3.45 -15.75
CA SER A 125 26.19 -3.21 -14.55
C SER A 125 27.41 -2.27 -14.64
N SER A 126 27.44 -1.32 -15.56
CA SER A 126 28.57 -0.42 -15.85
C SER A 126 28.30 1.05 -15.51
N GLN A 127 27.17 1.40 -14.90
CA GLN A 127 26.87 2.77 -14.47
C GLN A 127 27.26 3.01 -13.02
N GLU A 128 27.71 4.24 -12.73
CA GLU A 128 28.13 4.69 -11.40
C GLU A 128 27.00 4.52 -10.37
N PRO A 129 27.29 4.18 -9.09
CA PRO A 129 26.28 4.01 -8.05
C PRO A 129 25.35 5.22 -7.85
N SER A 130 25.86 6.43 -8.11
CA SER A 130 25.09 7.68 -8.02
C SER A 130 24.00 7.84 -9.08
N VAL A 131 24.13 7.12 -10.21
CA VAL A 131 23.15 7.05 -11.30
C VAL A 131 22.16 5.92 -11.04
N ASN A 132 22.65 4.76 -10.56
CA ASN A 132 21.83 3.57 -10.34
C ASN A 132 20.63 3.83 -9.40
N ARG A 133 20.80 4.66 -8.36
CA ARG A 133 19.71 5.03 -7.45
C ARG A 133 18.48 5.65 -8.12
N TYR A 134 18.61 6.25 -9.30
CA TYR A 134 17.50 6.89 -10.02
C TYR A 134 16.87 6.01 -11.11
N ILE A 135 17.45 4.83 -11.35
CA ILE A 135 16.98 3.90 -12.39
C ILE A 135 16.60 2.54 -11.82
N ASP A 136 17.22 2.14 -10.71
CA ASP A 136 16.98 0.87 -10.07
C ASP A 136 15.55 0.81 -9.52
N VAL A 137 14.94 -0.37 -9.67
CA VAL A 137 13.53 -0.57 -9.29
C VAL A 137 13.50 -1.33 -7.97
N PRO A 138 13.06 -0.71 -6.86
CA PRO A 138 12.92 -1.40 -5.60
C PRO A 138 11.71 -2.33 -5.62
N GLY A 139 11.78 -3.38 -4.79
CA GLY A 139 10.71 -4.35 -4.69
C GLY A 139 10.75 -5.17 -3.42
N VAL A 140 9.62 -5.83 -3.15
CA VAL A 140 9.44 -6.75 -2.04
C VAL A 140 8.96 -8.11 -2.52
N LEU A 141 9.46 -9.16 -1.87
CA LEU A 141 9.04 -10.53 -2.07
C LEU A 141 8.16 -10.98 -0.89
N LEU A 142 6.90 -11.25 -1.17
CA LEU A 142 5.87 -11.52 -0.18
C LEU A 142 5.31 -12.94 -0.30
N GLN A 143 4.73 -13.43 0.79
CA GLN A 143 3.90 -14.63 0.79
C GLN A 143 2.75 -14.51 -0.20
N TYR A 144 2.61 -15.52 -1.05
CA TYR A 144 1.41 -15.71 -1.84
C TYR A 144 0.29 -16.29 -0.96
N ILE A 145 -0.85 -15.61 -0.94
CA ILE A 145 -2.06 -16.08 -0.28
C ILE A 145 -3.01 -16.58 -1.36
N ASP A 146 -3.22 -17.89 -1.39
CA ASP A 146 -4.18 -18.51 -2.30
C ASP A 146 -5.60 -18.34 -1.76
N GLY A 147 -6.38 -17.46 -2.37
CA GLY A 147 -7.69 -17.05 -1.88
C GLY A 147 -8.43 -16.10 -2.83
N PHE A 148 -9.58 -15.61 -2.37
CA PHE A 148 -10.41 -14.66 -3.11
C PHE A 148 -10.49 -13.32 -2.36
N LEU A 149 -10.85 -12.23 -3.04
CA LEU A 149 -10.95 -10.92 -2.40
C LEU A 149 -12.15 -10.85 -1.46
N LEU A 150 -12.04 -10.09 -0.37
CA LEU A 150 -13.15 -9.88 0.56
C LEU A 150 -14.39 -9.27 -0.13
N THR A 151 -14.20 -8.44 -1.17
CA THR A 151 -15.29 -7.94 -2.03
C THR A 151 -16.15 -9.04 -2.62
N ASP A 152 -15.57 -10.22 -2.86
CA ASP A 152 -16.17 -11.30 -3.63
C ASP A 152 -16.65 -12.44 -2.72
N VAL A 153 -16.71 -12.21 -1.41
CA VAL A 153 -17.06 -13.23 -0.40
C VAL A 153 -18.41 -13.89 -0.67
N ALA A 154 -19.38 -13.14 -1.21
CA ALA A 154 -20.70 -13.68 -1.52
C ALA A 154 -20.70 -14.74 -2.62
N ALA A 155 -19.71 -14.71 -3.51
CA ALA A 155 -19.57 -15.67 -4.61
C ALA A 155 -18.78 -16.93 -4.20
N HIS A 156 -17.98 -16.86 -3.13
CA HIS A 156 -16.99 -17.89 -2.79
C HIS A 156 -17.22 -18.56 -1.43
N ALA A 157 -17.87 -17.89 -0.48
CA ALA A 157 -18.10 -18.41 0.86
C ALA A 157 -19.59 -18.57 1.16
N PRO A 158 -19.98 -19.57 1.97
CA PRO A 158 -21.37 -19.75 2.38
C PRO A 158 -21.81 -18.61 3.33
N ARG A 159 -23.09 -18.22 3.27
CA ARG A 159 -23.61 -17.03 3.96
C ARG A 159 -23.38 -17.06 5.48
N GLU A 160 -23.38 -18.25 6.07
CA GLU A 160 -23.26 -18.45 7.50
C GLU A 160 -21.92 -18.00 8.08
N VAL A 161 -20.87 -17.89 7.25
CA VAL A 161 -19.53 -17.46 7.69
C VAL A 161 -19.20 -16.01 7.34
N TRP A 162 -20.05 -15.32 6.57
CA TRP A 162 -19.76 -13.95 6.12
C TRP A 162 -19.55 -12.99 7.30
N GLN A 163 -20.34 -13.15 8.37
CA GLN A 163 -20.18 -12.35 9.60
C GLN A 163 -18.77 -12.48 10.17
N SER A 164 -18.30 -13.72 10.39
CA SER A 164 -16.97 -13.96 10.96
C SER A 164 -15.83 -13.49 10.06
N ILE A 165 -15.98 -13.60 8.74
CA ILE A 165 -14.95 -13.14 7.78
C ILE A 165 -14.83 -11.61 7.84
N CYS A 166 -15.96 -10.89 7.83
CA CYS A 166 -15.94 -9.43 7.90
C CYS A 166 -15.44 -8.91 9.25
N GLU A 167 -15.80 -9.59 10.34
CA GLU A 167 -15.29 -9.28 11.69
C GLU A 167 -13.78 -9.53 11.80
N ASP A 168 -13.25 -10.59 11.19
CA ASP A 168 -11.80 -10.85 11.14
C ASP A 168 -11.07 -9.73 10.40
N ALA A 169 -11.59 -9.29 9.24
CA ALA A 169 -11.04 -8.15 8.50
C ALA A 169 -10.99 -6.85 9.34
N ILE A 170 -12.08 -6.54 10.05
CA ILE A 170 -12.15 -5.39 10.97
C ILE A 170 -11.15 -5.54 12.12
N GLN A 171 -11.00 -6.75 12.66
CA GLN A 171 -10.07 -7.02 13.75
C GLN A 171 -8.60 -6.85 13.29
N ILE A 172 -8.28 -7.16 12.03
CA ILE A 172 -6.96 -6.89 11.44
C ILE A 172 -6.70 -5.39 11.36
N VAL A 173 -7.66 -4.60 10.86
CA VAL A 173 -7.56 -3.12 10.84
C VAL A 173 -7.29 -2.57 12.23
N LYS A 174 -8.04 -3.04 13.24
CA LYS A 174 -7.84 -2.63 14.63
C LYS A 174 -6.44 -3.00 15.14
N LEU A 175 -5.99 -4.21 14.84
CA LEU A 175 -4.67 -4.70 15.26
C LEU A 175 -3.51 -3.89 14.66
N ILE A 176 -3.65 -3.47 13.40
CA ILE A 176 -2.71 -2.58 12.72
C ILE A 176 -2.75 -1.17 13.35
N GLY A 177 -3.95 -0.64 13.61
CA GLY A 177 -4.12 0.62 14.31
C GLY A 177 -3.53 0.63 15.72
N ASP A 178 -3.68 -0.47 16.48
CA ASP A 178 -3.08 -0.64 17.81
C ASP A 178 -1.54 -0.68 17.79
N LYS A 179 -0.95 -0.92 16.61
CA LYS A 179 0.51 -0.86 16.37
C LYS A 179 0.97 0.50 15.87
N GLY A 180 0.10 1.51 15.91
CA GLY A 180 0.46 2.88 15.53
C GLY A 180 0.54 3.10 14.03
N ILE A 181 -0.24 2.37 13.24
CA ILE A 181 -0.33 2.57 11.78
C ILE A 181 -1.72 3.10 11.41
N LEU A 182 -1.75 4.12 10.55
CA LEU A 182 -2.93 4.60 9.85
C LEU A 182 -2.78 4.18 8.38
N ASN A 183 -3.69 3.38 7.85
CA ASN A 183 -3.69 2.99 6.44
C ASN A 183 -4.74 3.82 5.68
N GLU A 184 -4.28 4.60 4.70
CA GLU A 184 -5.14 5.47 3.89
C GLU A 184 -5.85 4.72 2.75
N ASP A 185 -5.44 3.49 2.46
CA ASP A 185 -5.98 2.64 1.41
C ASP A 185 -6.74 1.42 1.95
N VAL A 186 -7.39 1.53 3.10
CA VAL A 186 -8.27 0.46 3.59
C VAL A 186 -9.48 0.31 2.66
N LYS A 187 -9.43 -0.73 1.82
CA LYS A 187 -10.47 -1.07 0.85
C LYS A 187 -10.70 -2.57 0.89
N THR A 188 -11.93 -3.01 0.66
CA THR A 188 -12.30 -4.43 0.71
C THR A 188 -11.53 -5.31 -0.30
N ARG A 189 -11.00 -4.73 -1.38
CA ARG A 189 -10.11 -5.44 -2.33
C ARG A 189 -8.69 -5.67 -1.79
N ASN A 190 -8.29 -4.98 -0.72
CA ASN A 190 -6.98 -5.12 -0.08
C ASN A 190 -7.03 -6.16 1.05
N PHE A 191 -8.01 -7.07 0.99
CA PHE A 191 -8.12 -8.22 1.87
C PHE A 191 -8.31 -9.48 1.04
N ILE A 192 -7.48 -10.49 1.30
CA ILE A 192 -7.60 -11.83 0.72
C ILE A 192 -8.17 -12.77 1.76
N VAL A 193 -9.21 -13.51 1.40
CA VAL A 193 -9.82 -14.57 2.20
C VAL A 193 -9.31 -15.91 1.68
N GLN A 194 -8.55 -16.60 2.52
CA GLN A 194 -8.06 -17.94 2.24
C GLN A 194 -8.97 -18.99 2.86
N GLU A 195 -9.36 -20.00 2.06
CA GLU A 195 -10.10 -21.16 2.53
C GLU A 195 -9.15 -22.30 2.90
N TYR A 196 -9.36 -22.88 4.08
CA TYR A 196 -8.69 -24.08 4.57
C TYR A 196 -9.65 -25.28 4.59
N PRO A 197 -9.11 -26.52 4.61
CA PRO A 197 -9.92 -27.72 4.77
C PRO A 197 -10.94 -27.62 5.90
N GLY A 198 -12.17 -28.05 5.62
CA GLY A 198 -13.29 -27.97 6.57
C GLY A 198 -13.99 -26.61 6.58
N ARG A 199 -13.93 -25.83 5.48
CA ARG A 199 -14.60 -24.53 5.32
C ARG A 199 -14.23 -23.52 6.40
N LYS A 200 -12.95 -23.51 6.79
CA LYS A 200 -12.39 -22.51 7.68
C LYS A 200 -11.80 -21.41 6.83
N PHE A 201 -12.17 -20.18 7.11
CA PHE A 201 -11.70 -19.02 6.37
C PHE A 201 -10.75 -18.19 7.23
N LYS A 202 -9.76 -17.58 6.60
CA LYS A 202 -8.79 -16.71 7.25
C LYS A 202 -8.57 -15.48 6.39
N VAL A 203 -8.59 -14.31 7.00
CA VAL A 203 -8.39 -13.06 6.28
C VAL A 203 -6.93 -12.61 6.39
N PHE A 204 -6.41 -12.07 5.29
CA PHE A 204 -5.13 -11.40 5.23
C PHE A 204 -5.33 -10.01 4.65
N MET A 205 -4.87 -8.98 5.35
CA MET A 205 -4.76 -7.64 4.76
C MET A 205 -3.47 -7.55 3.96
N ILE A 206 -3.55 -6.91 2.79
CA ILE A 206 -2.43 -6.66 1.89
C ILE A 206 -2.37 -5.17 1.58
N ASP A 207 -1.27 -4.74 0.95
CA ASP A 207 -1.06 -3.39 0.45
C ASP A 207 -0.94 -2.34 1.56
N PHE A 208 0.30 -1.98 1.88
CA PHE A 208 0.66 -1.06 2.97
C PHE A 208 1.43 0.16 2.50
N ALA A 209 1.49 0.40 1.19
CA ALA A 209 2.26 1.49 0.59
C ALA A 209 1.71 2.88 0.92
N LEU A 210 0.44 2.97 1.33
CA LEU A 210 -0.24 4.20 1.73
C LEU A 210 -0.57 4.14 3.23
N CYS A 211 0.48 4.04 4.04
CA CYS A 211 0.40 4.07 5.49
C CYS A 211 1.12 5.31 6.04
N ASN A 212 0.61 5.85 7.13
CA ASN A 212 1.32 6.79 7.99
C ASN A 212 1.55 6.14 9.36
N PHE A 213 2.63 6.53 10.01
CA PHE A 213 3.05 6.00 11.30
C PHE A 213 2.74 7.01 12.41
N ARG A 214 2.37 6.53 13.59
CA ARG A 214 2.01 7.38 14.74
C ARG A 214 3.08 8.42 15.05
N SER A 215 4.35 8.11 14.86
CA SER A 215 5.49 9.01 15.08
C SER A 215 5.54 10.23 14.15
N GLU A 216 4.81 10.21 13.03
CA GLU A 216 4.75 11.31 12.06
C GLU A 216 3.75 12.40 12.47
N TYR A 217 2.90 12.13 13.46
CA TYR A 217 1.87 13.05 13.94
C TYR A 217 2.35 13.84 15.16
N GLU A 218 2.06 15.14 15.18
CA GLU A 218 2.52 16.08 16.20
C GLU A 218 2.10 15.68 17.61
N ASP A 219 0.84 15.26 17.78
CA ASP A 219 0.28 14.88 19.07
C ASP A 219 -0.83 13.82 18.97
N GLU A 220 -1.36 13.41 20.12
CA GLU A 220 -2.43 12.40 20.19
C GLU A 220 -3.73 12.91 19.54
N THR A 221 -4.04 14.20 19.67
CA THR A 221 -5.27 14.77 19.11
C THR A 221 -5.24 14.70 17.59
N ASP A 222 -4.12 15.07 16.97
CA ASP A 222 -3.95 15.01 15.52
C ASP A 222 -4.01 13.57 15.01
N TRP A 223 -3.31 12.64 15.67
CA TRP A 223 -3.40 11.21 15.36
C TRP A 223 -4.85 10.70 15.40
N TRP A 224 -5.57 10.93 16.51
CA TRP A 224 -6.94 10.44 16.65
C TRP A 224 -7.92 11.11 15.70
N LYS A 225 -7.70 12.39 15.38
CA LYS A 225 -8.46 13.10 14.36
C LYS A 225 -8.29 12.45 12.99
N TRP A 226 -7.07 12.10 12.59
CA TRP A 226 -6.83 11.41 11.32
C TRP A 226 -7.37 9.99 11.30
N LYS A 227 -7.27 9.23 12.41
CA LYS A 227 -7.96 7.94 12.56
C LYS A 227 -9.47 8.09 12.39
N ALA A 228 -10.06 9.15 12.95
CA ALA A 228 -11.48 9.43 12.80
C ALA A 228 -11.83 9.75 11.34
N ILE A 229 -11.10 10.67 10.69
CA ILE A 229 -11.34 11.09 9.31
C ILE A 229 -11.27 9.90 8.36
N GLN A 230 -10.22 9.09 8.47
CA GLN A 230 -9.99 7.96 7.58
C GLN A 230 -11.04 6.85 7.75
N ASP A 231 -11.51 6.62 8.98
CA ASP A 231 -12.54 5.63 9.29
C ASP A 231 -12.26 4.25 8.70
N GLU A 232 -11.04 3.73 8.91
CA GLU A 232 -10.59 2.45 8.35
C GLU A 232 -11.55 1.29 8.69
N GLU A 233 -12.10 1.30 9.90
CA GLU A 233 -13.09 0.32 10.33
C GLU A 233 -14.38 0.43 9.50
N GLY A 234 -14.89 1.65 9.33
CA GLY A 234 -16.06 1.93 8.52
C GLY A 234 -15.85 1.60 7.03
N ALA A 235 -14.64 1.82 6.51
CA ALA A 235 -14.27 1.49 5.13
C ALA A 235 -14.43 0.00 4.82
N VAL A 236 -14.28 -0.89 5.82
CA VAL A 236 -14.63 -2.31 5.70
C VAL A 236 -16.09 -2.53 6.08
N GLY A 237 -16.49 -2.13 7.28
CA GLY A 237 -17.77 -2.46 7.89
C GLY A 237 -18.99 -1.97 7.10
N TYR A 238 -19.04 -0.70 6.75
CA TYR A 238 -20.16 -0.14 6.01
C TYR A 238 -20.24 -0.68 4.57
N LEU A 239 -19.10 -0.85 3.90
CA LEU A 239 -19.06 -1.39 2.55
C LEU A 239 -19.52 -2.85 2.51
N MET A 240 -19.00 -3.70 3.42
CA MET A 240 -19.40 -5.10 3.46
C MET A 240 -20.88 -5.26 3.85
N GLN A 241 -21.41 -4.45 4.77
CA GLN A 241 -22.83 -4.51 5.11
C GLN A 241 -23.71 -4.15 3.90
N LYS A 242 -23.28 -3.15 3.10
CA LYS A 242 -23.95 -2.77 1.86
C LYS A 242 -23.90 -3.90 0.81
N TYR A 243 -22.73 -4.52 0.60
CA TYR A 243 -22.54 -5.55 -0.43
C TYR A 243 -23.24 -6.87 -0.12
N LEU A 244 -23.41 -7.21 1.16
CA LEU A 244 -23.90 -8.52 1.56
C LEU A 244 -25.41 -8.59 1.85
N HIS A 245 -26.14 -7.49 1.64
CA HIS A 245 -27.61 -7.43 1.67
C HIS A 245 -28.23 -8.22 2.86
N GLY A 246 -27.81 -7.84 4.07
CA GLY A 246 -28.26 -8.45 5.34
C GLY A 246 -27.59 -9.77 5.70
N GLY A 247 -26.56 -10.20 4.97
CA GLY A 247 -25.72 -11.36 5.32
C GLY A 247 -24.58 -11.03 6.28
N PHE A 248 -24.35 -9.75 6.52
CA PHE A 248 -23.43 -9.21 7.52
C PHE A 248 -24.10 -8.01 8.20
N VAL A 249 -24.00 -7.95 9.52
CA VAL A 249 -24.44 -6.81 10.33
C VAL A 249 -23.20 -6.19 10.96
N TYR A 250 -22.80 -5.04 10.44
CA TYR A 250 -21.70 -4.26 10.99
C TYR A 250 -22.12 -3.61 12.30
N ARG A 251 -21.27 -3.77 13.31
CA ARG A 251 -21.38 -3.10 14.60
C ARG A 251 -20.14 -2.27 14.80
N ARG A 252 -20.32 -0.95 14.76
CA ARG A 252 -19.23 0.01 14.97
C ARG A 252 -18.63 -0.18 16.36
N SER A 253 -17.31 -0.18 16.44
CA SER A 253 -16.63 -0.36 17.72
C SER A 253 -16.84 0.84 18.64
N ALA A 254 -16.68 0.61 19.95
CA ALA A 254 -16.76 1.68 20.94
C ALA A 254 -15.71 2.79 20.68
N ARG A 255 -14.52 2.40 20.21
CA ARG A 255 -13.45 3.34 19.84
C ARG A 255 -13.89 4.26 18.70
N TYR A 256 -14.36 3.70 17.59
CA TYR A 256 -14.77 4.53 16.45
C TYR A 256 -16.05 5.33 16.74
N THR A 257 -16.94 4.82 17.59
CA THR A 257 -18.10 5.60 18.09
C THR A 257 -17.64 6.81 18.91
N GLN A 258 -16.60 6.65 19.74
CA GLN A 258 -16.03 7.77 20.49
C GLN A 258 -15.34 8.77 19.56
N LEU A 259 -14.54 8.30 18.60
CA LEU A 259 -13.88 9.16 17.61
C LEU A 259 -14.88 9.98 16.80
N ASP A 260 -16.02 9.41 16.39
CA ASP A 260 -17.05 10.17 15.68
C ASP A 260 -17.63 11.29 16.55
N ARG A 261 -17.91 11.02 17.83
CA ARG A 261 -18.42 12.04 18.76
C ARG A 261 -17.43 13.18 18.98
N GLU A 262 -16.15 12.84 19.10
CA GLU A 262 -15.09 13.80 19.40
C GLU A 262 -14.70 14.64 18.18
N PHE A 263 -14.65 14.03 16.99
CA PHE A 263 -14.04 14.66 15.81
C PHE A 263 -14.99 14.89 14.63
N LYS A 264 -16.18 14.26 14.61
CA LYS A 264 -17.15 14.40 13.51
C LYS A 264 -18.45 15.12 13.86
N GLY A 265 -18.83 15.21 15.15
CA GLY A 265 -20.06 15.88 15.59
C GLY A 265 -21.35 15.17 15.14
N GLU A 266 -22.51 15.61 15.64
CA GLU A 266 -23.83 14.96 15.47
C GLU A 266 -24.48 15.09 14.06
N ASP A 267 -23.71 15.17 12.97
CA ASP A 267 -24.26 15.27 11.61
C ASP A 267 -24.17 13.96 10.81
N VAL A 268 -24.57 12.84 11.44
CA VAL A 268 -24.92 11.60 10.72
C VAL A 268 -26.18 11.00 11.35
N ASN A 269 -27.35 11.56 11.00
CA ASN A 269 -28.65 10.91 11.13
C ASN A 269 -29.12 10.42 9.76
#